data_AF-B0E532-F1
#
_entry.id   AF-B0E532-F1
#
_cell.length_a   1.000
_cell.length_b   1.000
_cell.length_c   1.000
_cell.angle_alpha   90.00
_cell.angle_beta   90.00
_cell.angle_gamma   90.00
#
_symmetry.space_group_name_H-M   'P 1'
#
loop_
_entity.id
_entity.type
_entity.pdbx_description
1 polymer ?
#
loop_
_entity_poly.entity_id
_entity_poly.type
_entity_poly.pdbx_seq_one_letter_code
_entity_poly.pdbx_strand_id
1 'polypeptide(L)' 'VVGSDISGVVDKVGAGVTGWQVGDRVAGLLQGATSVTPRPGGFAEYAILEQDLAIHVPAGITFDEAATVPLCALTAA' A
#
# COMPACT_ATOMS: atom_id res chain seq x y z
N VAL A 1 7.85 -11.33 -6.40
CA VAL A 1 7.09 -10.19 -6.99
C VAL A 1 7.77 -8.92 -6.55
N VAL A 2 8.02 -7.99 -7.48
CA VAL A 2 8.64 -6.68 -7.19
C VAL A 2 7.58 -5.57 -7.16
N GLY A 3 7.99 -4.34 -6.86
CA GLY A 3 7.11 -3.16 -6.84
C GLY A 3 6.92 -2.61 -5.43
N SER A 4 7.06 -1.29 -5.30
CA SER A 4 7.05 -0.60 -4.01
C SER A 4 5.77 0.19 -3.75
N ASP A 5 5.25 0.89 -4.74
CA ASP A 5 3.99 1.62 -4.55
C ASP A 5 2.80 0.80 -5.05
N ILE A 6 1.72 0.83 -4.29
CA ILE A 6 0.44 0.22 -4.62
C ILE A 6 -0.72 1.15 -4.31
N SER A 7 -1.84 0.95 -4.99
CA SER A 7 -3.14 1.46 -4.60
C SER A 7 -4.24 0.47 -4.99
N GLY A 8 -5.36 0.50 -4.29
CA GLY A 8 -6.47 -0.42 -4.52
C GLY A 8 -7.51 -0.38 -3.41
N VAL A 9 -8.14 -1.52 -3.17
CA VAL A 9 -9.22 -1.68 -2.18
C VAL A 9 -8.81 -2.73 -1.16
N VAL A 10 -9.10 -2.47 0.11
CA VAL A 10 -8.88 -3.44 1.19
C VAL A 10 -9.79 -4.66 0.99
N ASP A 11 -9.20 -5.82 0.68
CA ASP A 11 -9.90 -7.10 0.55
C ASP A 11 -10.14 -7.77 1.91
N LYS A 12 -9.15 -7.71 2.81
CA LYS A 12 -9.18 -8.28 4.16
C LYS A 12 -8.38 -7.43 5.14
N VAL A 13 -8.78 -7.49 6.40
CA VAL A 13 -8.12 -6.81 7.52
C VAL A 13 -7.57 -7.85 8.49
N GLY A 14 -6.29 -7.70 8.87
CA GLY A 14 -5.63 -8.59 9.81
C GLY A 14 -6.13 -8.42 11.25
N ALA A 15 -5.92 -9.44 12.10
CA ALA A 15 -6.26 -9.35 13.51
C ALA A 15 -5.46 -8.22 14.20
N GLY A 16 -6.15 -7.37 14.96
CA GLY A 16 -5.54 -6.25 15.68
C GLY A 16 -5.27 -4.99 14.85
N VAL A 17 -5.56 -5.01 13.53
CA VAL A 17 -5.55 -3.80 12.71
C VAL A 17 -6.77 -2.94 13.03
N THR A 18 -6.57 -1.64 13.17
CA THR A 18 -7.62 -0.66 13.49
C THR A 18 -7.63 0.49 12.49
N GLY A 19 -8.78 1.13 12.29
CA GLY A 19 -8.90 2.28 11.37
C GLY A 19 -9.01 1.92 9.89
N TRP A 20 -9.17 0.62 9.59
CA TRP A 20 -9.34 0.05 8.26
C TRP A 20 -10.49 -0.95 8.24
N GLN A 21 -11.22 -1.00 7.14
CA GLN A 21 -12.28 -1.98 6.87
C GLN A 21 -12.24 -2.45 5.42
N VAL A 22 -12.83 -3.62 5.16
CA VAL A 22 -12.98 -4.13 3.79
C VAL A 22 -13.78 -3.13 2.95
N GLY A 23 -13.29 -2.83 1.74
CA GLY A 23 -13.87 -1.83 0.85
C GLY A 23 -13.24 -0.44 0.93
N ASP A 24 -12.39 -0.18 1.93
CA ASP A 24 -11.65 1.09 2.00
C ASP A 24 -10.68 1.23 0.83
N ARG A 25 -10.57 2.47 0.32
CA ARG A 25 -9.61 2.81 -0.72
C ARG A 25 -8.26 3.10 -0.07
N VAL A 26 -7.23 2.37 -0.48
CA VAL A 26 -5.92 2.37 0.17
C VAL A 26 -4.81 2.57 -0.86
N ALA A 27 -3.76 3.28 -0.47
CA ALA A 27 -2.46 3.27 -1.12
C ALA A 27 -1.38 3.03 -0.07
N GLY A 28 -0.18 2.63 -0.49
CA GLY A 28 0.88 2.40 0.48
C GLY A 28 2.19 1.94 -0.13
N LEU A 29 3.18 1.86 0.74
CA LEU A 29 4.53 1.44 0.42
C LEU A 29 4.76 -0.03 0.82
N LEU A 30 5.34 -0.79 -0.09
CA LEU A 30 5.92 -2.11 0.12
C LEU A 30 7.43 -2.04 -0.08
N GLN A 31 8.16 -2.82 0.70
CA GLN A 31 9.61 -2.98 0.52
C GLN A 31 9.92 -4.07 -0.53
N GLY A 32 9.22 -4.02 -1.68
CA GLY A 32 9.26 -5.07 -2.71
C GLY A 32 10.49 -5.06 -3.62
N ALA A 33 11.45 -4.15 -3.40
CA ALA A 33 12.61 -3.93 -4.26
C ALA A 33 13.97 -4.06 -3.54
N THR A 34 13.99 -4.64 -2.33
CA THR A 34 15.25 -4.83 -1.57
C THR A 34 15.94 -6.16 -1.89
N SER A 35 17.26 -6.11 -2.03
CA SER A 35 18.14 -7.29 -2.22
C SER A 35 18.66 -7.89 -0.91
N VAL A 36 18.49 -7.19 0.23
CA VAL A 36 19.02 -7.61 1.53
C VAL A 36 18.00 -8.37 2.39
N THR A 37 16.71 -8.05 2.22
CA THR A 37 15.61 -8.68 2.99
C THR A 37 14.46 -9.01 2.05
N PRO A 38 14.27 -10.26 1.63
CA PRO A 38 13.22 -10.60 0.68
C PRO A 38 11.84 -10.34 1.29
N ARG A 39 11.14 -9.33 0.77
CA ARG A 39 9.74 -9.01 1.07
C ARG A 39 8.94 -9.00 -0.23
N PRO A 40 7.68 -9.47 -0.23
CA PRO A 40 6.85 -9.46 -1.43
C PRO A 40 6.52 -8.02 -1.84
N GLY A 41 6.65 -7.72 -3.14
CA GLY A 41 6.24 -6.46 -3.75
C GLY A 41 4.82 -6.47 -4.31
N GLY A 42 4.42 -5.32 -4.87
CA GLY A 42 3.04 -4.99 -5.23
C GLY A 42 2.62 -5.17 -6.68
N PHE A 43 3.50 -5.59 -7.60
CA PHE A 43 3.12 -5.85 -9.00
C PHE A 43 2.38 -7.20 -9.14
N ALA A 44 1.24 -7.28 -8.47
CA ALA A 44 0.33 -8.41 -8.40
C ALA A 44 -1.09 -7.90 -8.11
N GLU A 45 -2.08 -8.76 -8.32
CA GLU A 45 -3.49 -8.44 -8.05
C GLU A 45 -3.80 -8.30 -6.55
N TYR A 46 -2.99 -8.94 -5.69
CA TYR A 46 -3.08 -8.89 -4.24
C TYR A 46 -1.71 -8.68 -3.62
N ALA A 47 -1.67 -7.89 -2.55
CA ALA A 47 -0.48 -7.67 -1.73
C ALA A 47 -0.85 -7.54 -0.25
N ILE A 48 0.11 -7.82 0.64
CA ILE A 48 -0.04 -7.62 2.08
C ILE A 48 0.67 -6.31 2.43
N LEU A 49 -0.08 -5.37 3.00
CA LEU A 49 0.40 -4.04 3.40
C LEU A 49 0.32 -3.91 4.92
N GLU A 50 1.40 -3.41 5.54
CA GLU A 50 1.42 -3.11 6.97
C GLU A 50 0.59 -1.83 7.23
N GLN A 51 -0.23 -1.82 8.29
CA GLN A 51 -1.24 -0.76 8.51
C GLN A 51 -0.64 0.64 8.71
N ASP A 52 0.61 0.72 9.15
CA ASP A 52 1.40 1.93 9.38
C ASP A 52 2.06 2.48 8.10
N LEU A 53 2.09 1.68 7.04
CA LEU A 53 2.52 2.09 5.70
C LEU A 53 1.33 2.35 4.75
N ALA A 54 0.10 2.24 5.26
CA ALA A 54 -1.13 2.43 4.52
C ALA A 54 -1.67 3.86 4.69
N ILE A 55 -2.16 4.44 3.59
CA ILE A 55 -2.78 5.77 3.55
C ILE A 55 -4.16 5.69 2.90
N HIS A 56 -5.13 6.41 3.48
CA HIS A 56 -6.49 6.50 2.94
C HIS A 56 -6.49 7.29 1.63
N VAL A 57 -7.12 6.75 0.59
CA VAL A 57 -7.25 7.41 -0.71
C VAL A 57 -8.58 8.18 -0.77
N PRO A 58 -8.56 9.52 -0.87
CA PRO A 58 -9.79 10.30 -0.99
C PRO A 58 -10.59 9.94 -2.25
N ALA A 59 -11.92 10.07 -2.18
CA ALA A 59 -12.81 9.68 -3.28
C ALA A 59 -12.52 10.40 -4.62
N GLY A 60 -11.98 11.62 -4.58
CA GLY A 60 -11.64 12.43 -5.75
C GLY A 60 -10.27 12.13 -6.38
N ILE A 61 -9.47 11.23 -5.80
CA ILE A 61 -8.16 10.82 -6.33
C ILE A 61 -8.31 9.46 -7.00
N THR A 62 -7.75 9.29 -8.19
CA THR A 62 -7.74 7.99 -8.88
C THR A 62 -6.72 7.04 -8.24
N PHE A 63 -6.86 5.73 -8.49
CA PHE A 63 -5.87 4.76 -8.01
C PHE A 63 -4.49 5.00 -8.65
N ASP A 64 -4.46 5.32 -9.94
CA ASP A 64 -3.20 5.61 -10.65
C ASP A 64 -2.47 6.79 -10.02
N GLU A 65 -3.16 7.90 -9.71
CA GLU A 65 -2.56 9.04 -9.01
C GLU A 65 -2.09 8.66 -7.60
N ALA A 66 -2.91 7.94 -6.84
CA ALA A 66 -2.57 7.54 -5.47
C ALA A 66 -1.34 6.64 -5.40
N ALA A 67 -1.11 5.80 -6.40
CA ALA A 67 0.06 4.92 -6.48
C ALA A 67 1.38 5.65 -6.77
N THR A 68 1.37 6.97 -7.03
CA THR A 68 2.61 7.73 -7.33
C THR A 68 3.26 8.39 -6.10
N VAL A 69 2.59 8.31 -4.95
CA VAL A 69 2.88 9.13 -3.77
C VAL A 69 3.62 8.39 -2.64
N PRO A 70 3.29 7.14 -2.24
CA PRO A 70 3.65 6.60 -0.93
C PRO A 70 5.17 6.58 -0.65
N LEU A 71 5.99 6.02 -1.55
CA LEU A 71 7.44 5.96 -1.38
C LEU A 71 8.07 7.36 -1.26
N CYS A 72 7.72 8.27 -2.16
CA CYS A 72 8.25 9.62 -2.19
C CYS A 72 7.85 10.41 -0.94
N ALA A 73 6.58 10.30 -0.52
CA ALA A 73 6.08 10.98 0.67
C ALA A 73 6.78 10.49 1.94
N LEU A 74 6.95 9.18 2.11
CA LEU A 74 7.66 8.63 3.28
C LEU A 74 9.14 9.03 3.29
N THR A 75 9.78 9.09 2.12
CA THR A 75 11.18 9.50 1.99
C THR A 75 11.41 10.97 2.36
N ALA A 76 10.41 11.83 2.13
CA ALA A 76 10.52 13.26 2.37
C ALA A 76 10.19 13.69 3.81
N ALA A 77 9.59 12.81 4.61
CA ALA A 77 9.09 13.10 5.96
C ALA A 77 10.20 13.22 7.02
#